data_AF-A0AAD7M3B1-F1
#
_entry.id   AF-A0AAD7M3B1-F1
#
_cell.length_a   1.000
_cell.length_b   1.000
_cell.length_c   1.000
_cell.angle_alpha   90.00
_cell.angle_beta   90.00
_cell.angle_gamma   90.00
#
_symmetry.space_group_name_H-M   'P 1'
#
loop_
_entity.id
_entity.type
_entity.pdbx_description
1 polymer ?
#
loop_
_entity_poly.entity_id
_entity_poly.type
_entity_poly.pdbx_seq_one_letter_code
_entity_poly.pdbx_strand_id
1 'polypeptide(L)'
;MIIVVTRSFRHIEWLKIRKVFIPVLEDAISQQPHMWSSQEGRTLECRRWAYLDLGRVLRFLRNVKIKDLTMEKKAEFNKLWGEMDFFNFDLTWLAIKHNQVMNAGVGEEILKTVEEQKDKILSLERHINEMKLQLMEAEHKLGDSTCKFR
;
A
#
# COMPACT_ATOMS: atom_id res chain seq x y z
N MET A 1 -34.44 -10.03 20.05
CA MET A 1 -34.94 -9.34 18.85
C MET A 1 -34.16 -9.82 17.63
N ILE A 2 -34.64 -10.85 16.93
CA ILE A 2 -34.01 -11.43 15.73
C ILE A 2 -35.06 -11.39 14.61
N ILE A 3 -35.44 -10.21 14.13
CA ILE A 3 -36.43 -10.10 13.04
C ILE A 3 -35.94 -9.18 11.89
N VAL A 4 -34.86 -8.40 12.06
CA VAL A 4 -34.41 -7.50 10.99
C VAL A 4 -33.47 -8.17 9.97
N VAL A 5 -32.83 -9.29 10.32
CA VAL A 5 -31.74 -9.88 9.51
C VAL A 5 -32.25 -10.62 8.26
N THR A 6 -33.49 -11.10 8.22
CA THR A 6 -33.94 -11.99 7.13
C THR A 6 -34.46 -11.29 5.87
N ARG A 7 -34.64 -9.96 5.87
CA ARG A 7 -34.98 -9.22 4.65
C ARG A 7 -33.74 -8.78 3.86
N SER A 8 -32.66 -8.42 4.55
CA SER A 8 -31.47 -7.80 3.93
C SER A 8 -30.61 -8.76 3.10
N PHE A 9 -30.54 -10.04 3.47
CA PHE A 9 -29.65 -11.01 2.81
C PHE A 9 -30.18 -11.52 1.46
N ARG A 10 -31.51 -11.53 1.27
CA ARG A 10 -32.11 -12.02 0.02
C ARG A 10 -31.60 -11.26 -1.19
N HIS A 11 -31.26 -9.98 -1.07
CA HIS A 11 -30.85 -9.14 -2.20
C HIS A 11 -29.57 -9.62 -2.91
N ILE A 12 -28.63 -10.26 -2.21
CA ILE A 12 -27.37 -10.74 -2.81
C ILE A 12 -27.61 -11.96 -3.70
N GLU A 13 -28.50 -12.87 -3.28
CA GLU A 13 -28.84 -14.08 -4.04
C GLU A 13 -29.43 -13.76 -5.41
N TRP A 14 -30.22 -12.67 -5.51
CA TRP A 14 -30.80 -12.22 -6.79
C TRP A 14 -29.79 -11.60 -7.75
N LEU A 15 -28.63 -11.16 -7.25
CA LEU A 15 -27.63 -10.45 -8.05
C LEU A 15 -26.73 -11.39 -8.87
N LYS A 16 -26.96 -12.71 -8.83
CA LYS A 16 -26.15 -13.71 -9.58
C LYS A 16 -24.64 -13.47 -9.41
N ILE A 17 -24.22 -13.17 -8.19
CA ILE A 17 -22.83 -12.93 -7.81
C ILE A 17 -22.11 -14.27 -7.70
N ARG A 18 -20.79 -14.29 -7.93
CA ARG A 18 -20.01 -15.53 -7.79
C ARG A 18 -20.11 -16.02 -6.34
N LYS A 19 -20.48 -17.30 -6.14
CA LYS A 19 -20.68 -17.90 -4.81
C LYS A 19 -19.50 -17.74 -3.86
N VAL A 20 -18.27 -17.70 -4.39
CA VAL A 20 -17.04 -17.45 -3.64
C VAL A 20 -17.01 -16.11 -2.90
N PHE A 21 -17.82 -15.14 -3.32
CA PHE A 21 -17.90 -13.83 -2.67
C PHE A 21 -19.05 -13.73 -1.65
N ILE A 22 -20.00 -14.67 -1.67
CA ILE A 22 -21.16 -14.62 -0.77
C ILE A 22 -20.70 -14.56 0.70
N PRO A 23 -19.83 -15.45 1.20
CA PRO A 23 -19.45 -15.43 2.61
C PRO A 23 -18.76 -14.11 3.04
N VAL A 24 -17.90 -13.55 2.18
CA VAL A 24 -17.21 -12.29 2.51
C VAL A 24 -18.17 -11.10 2.51
N LEU A 25 -19.16 -11.10 1.61
CA LEU A 25 -20.17 -10.05 1.52
C LEU A 25 -21.17 -10.12 2.67
N GLU A 26 -21.59 -11.34 3.04
CA GLU A 26 -22.46 -11.60 4.19
C GLU A 26 -21.83 -11.12 5.50
N ASP A 27 -20.55 -11.43 5.71
CA ASP A 27 -19.79 -10.95 6.86
C ASP A 27 -19.68 -9.42 6.86
N ALA A 28 -19.41 -8.81 5.69
CA ALA A 28 -19.30 -7.36 5.56
C ALA A 28 -20.62 -6.64 5.84
N ILE A 29 -21.74 -7.15 5.33
CA ILE A 29 -23.08 -6.60 5.57
C ILE A 29 -23.49 -6.76 7.03
N SER A 30 -23.09 -7.86 7.66
CA SER A 30 -23.30 -8.05 9.11
C SER A 30 -22.54 -6.99 9.93
N GLN A 31 -21.35 -6.60 9.49
CA GLN A 31 -20.55 -5.56 10.13
C GLN A 31 -21.01 -4.14 9.79
N GLN A 32 -21.53 -3.92 8.57
CA GLN A 32 -21.93 -2.62 8.05
C GLN A 32 -23.34 -2.69 7.43
N PRO A 33 -24.39 -2.73 8.27
CA PRO A 33 -25.76 -2.96 7.81
C PRO A 33 -26.32 -1.84 6.93
N HIS A 34 -25.72 -0.65 6.90
CA HIS A 34 -26.15 0.47 6.05
C HIS A 34 -25.58 0.42 4.64
N MET A 35 -24.66 -0.49 4.34
CA MET A 35 -23.94 -0.52 3.06
C MET A 35 -24.86 -0.64 1.83
N TRP A 36 -26.04 -1.26 1.98
CA TRP A 36 -27.00 -1.43 0.89
C TRP A 36 -27.71 -0.13 0.50
N SER A 37 -27.84 0.85 1.41
CA SER A 37 -28.57 2.09 1.12
C SER A 37 -27.89 2.93 0.05
N SER A 38 -26.55 2.87 -0.01
CA SER A 38 -25.74 3.49 -1.08
C SER A 38 -26.09 2.96 -2.49
N GLN A 39 -26.72 1.79 -2.55
CA GLN A 39 -27.09 1.11 -3.80
C GLN A 39 -28.60 1.16 -4.06
N GLU A 40 -29.37 1.81 -3.20
CA GLU A 40 -30.81 2.00 -3.39
C GLU A 40 -31.07 2.90 -4.61
N GLY A 41 -32.14 2.63 -5.36
CA GLY A 41 -32.47 3.35 -6.60
C GLY A 41 -31.61 2.99 -7.83
N ARG A 42 -30.55 2.20 -7.67
CA ARG A 42 -29.73 1.72 -8.80
C ARG A 42 -30.36 0.51 -9.51
N THR A 43 -30.09 0.36 -10.81
CA THR A 43 -30.51 -0.81 -11.58
C THR A 43 -29.92 -2.09 -10.99
N LEU A 44 -30.57 -3.23 -11.27
CA LEU A 44 -30.08 -4.54 -10.80
C LEU A 44 -28.63 -4.81 -11.27
N GLU A 45 -28.32 -4.44 -12.52
CA GLU A 45 -27.00 -4.64 -13.11
C GLU A 45 -25.95 -3.75 -12.41
N CYS A 46 -26.24 -2.47 -12.19
CA CYS A 46 -25.33 -1.59 -11.43
C CYS A 46 -25.06 -2.12 -10.02
N ARG A 47 -26.09 -2.58 -9.32
CA ARG A 47 -25.93 -3.21 -8.00
C ARG A 47 -25.06 -4.45 -8.07
N ARG A 48 -25.25 -5.28 -9.09
CA ARG A 48 -24.48 -6.52 -9.27
C ARG A 48 -22.99 -6.21 -9.45
N TRP A 49 -22.64 -5.24 -10.29
CA TRP A 49 -21.24 -4.81 -10.48
C TRP A 49 -20.65 -4.28 -9.17
N ALA A 50 -21.38 -3.41 -8.47
CA ALA A 50 -20.96 -2.85 -7.19
C ALA A 50 -20.60 -3.95 -6.17
N TYR A 51 -21.47 -4.94 -5.97
CA TYR A 51 -21.22 -6.03 -5.03
C TYR A 51 -20.18 -7.05 -5.54
N LEU A 52 -19.99 -7.19 -6.85
CA LEU A 52 -18.90 -8.00 -7.40
C LEU A 52 -17.53 -7.39 -7.07
N ASP A 53 -17.38 -6.07 -7.27
CA ASP A 53 -16.12 -5.38 -7.00
C ASP A 53 -15.84 -5.29 -5.50
N LEU A 54 -16.86 -5.03 -4.68
CA LEU A 54 -16.74 -5.15 -3.23
C LEU A 54 -16.31 -6.57 -2.82
N GLY A 55 -16.90 -7.60 -3.40
CA GLY A 55 -16.54 -9.00 -3.15
C GLY A 55 -15.08 -9.30 -3.49
N ARG A 56 -14.53 -8.70 -4.55
CA ARG A 56 -13.12 -8.83 -4.93
C ARG A 56 -12.21 -8.16 -3.89
N VAL A 57 -12.50 -6.92 -3.49
CA VAL A 57 -11.75 -6.18 -2.46
C VAL A 57 -11.74 -6.95 -1.14
N LEU A 58 -12.91 -7.39 -0.68
CA LEU A 58 -13.02 -8.13 0.59
C LEU A 58 -12.28 -9.46 0.57
N ARG A 59 -12.37 -10.19 -0.55
CA ARG A 59 -11.64 -11.44 -0.72
C ARG A 59 -10.13 -11.23 -0.77
N PHE A 60 -9.67 -10.15 -1.42
CA PHE A 60 -8.26 -9.78 -1.40
C PHE A 60 -7.80 -9.54 0.04
N LEU A 61 -8.49 -8.65 0.76
CA LEU A 61 -8.15 -8.29 2.15
C LEU A 61 -8.24 -9.48 3.12
N ARG A 62 -9.11 -10.45 2.87
CA ARG A 62 -9.22 -11.67 3.70
C ARG A 62 -8.03 -12.61 3.52
N ASN A 63 -7.53 -12.74 2.30
CA ASN A 63 -6.53 -13.76 1.96
C ASN A 63 -5.11 -13.21 1.89
N VAL A 64 -4.95 -11.90 1.83
CA VAL A 64 -3.63 -11.29 1.70
C VAL A 64 -2.83 -11.45 2.98
N LYS A 65 -1.61 -11.98 2.84
CA LYS A 65 -0.61 -11.98 3.90
C LYS A 65 0.34 -10.83 3.62
N ILE A 66 0.48 -9.91 4.58
CA ILE A 66 1.31 -8.69 4.44
C ILE A 66 2.74 -9.02 4.00
N LYS A 67 3.30 -10.12 4.51
CA LYS A 67 4.64 -10.60 4.16
C LYS A 67 4.80 -11.13 2.72
N ASP A 68 3.71 -11.53 2.06
CA ASP A 68 3.72 -12.16 0.73
C ASP A 68 3.23 -11.17 -0.36
N LEU A 69 3.26 -9.87 -0.03
CA LEU A 69 2.62 -8.80 -0.77
C LEU A 69 3.64 -8.11 -1.69
N THR A 70 3.55 -8.40 -2.98
CA THR A 70 4.44 -7.81 -4.00
C THR A 70 3.91 -6.45 -4.48
N MET A 71 4.77 -5.67 -5.13
CA MET A 71 4.38 -4.37 -5.68
C MET A 71 3.27 -4.50 -6.74
N GLU A 72 3.30 -5.57 -7.54
CA GLU A 72 2.27 -5.86 -8.54
C GLU A 72 0.92 -6.13 -7.87
N LYS A 73 0.90 -6.90 -6.78
CA LYS A 73 -0.34 -7.17 -6.02
C LYS A 73 -0.89 -5.92 -5.35
N LYS A 74 -0.02 -5.01 -4.87
CA LYS A 74 -0.47 -3.71 -4.36
C LYS A 74 -1.08 -2.87 -5.47
N ALA A 75 -0.46 -2.82 -6.65
CA ALA A 75 -0.98 -2.07 -7.78
C ALA A 75 -2.34 -2.61 -8.24
N GLU A 76 -2.49 -3.94 -8.32
CA GLU A 76 -3.77 -4.59 -8.61
C GLU A 76 -4.84 -4.25 -7.56
N PHE A 77 -4.48 -4.32 -6.28
CA PHE A 77 -5.39 -3.97 -5.19
C PHE A 77 -5.80 -2.49 -5.22
N ASN A 78 -4.85 -1.58 -5.45
CA ASN A 78 -5.13 -0.16 -5.53
C ASN A 78 -6.05 0.19 -6.71
N LYS A 79 -5.91 -0.51 -7.84
CA LYS A 79 -6.84 -0.40 -8.97
C LYS A 79 -8.24 -0.86 -8.59
N LEU A 80 -8.36 -2.05 -7.99
CA LEU A 80 -9.65 -2.58 -7.50
C LEU A 80 -10.30 -1.64 -6.48
N TRP A 81 -9.50 -1.03 -5.61
CA TRP A 81 -9.97 -0.07 -4.63
C TRP A 81 -10.47 1.22 -5.28
N GLY A 82 -9.76 1.76 -6.29
CA GLY A 82 -10.22 2.94 -7.02
C GLY A 82 -11.51 2.70 -7.81
N GLU A 83 -11.74 1.49 -8.33
CA GLU A 83 -13.01 1.11 -8.98
C GLU A 83 -14.21 1.18 -8.00
N MET A 84 -13.97 1.05 -6.69
CA MET A 84 -15.02 1.14 -5.68
C MET A 84 -15.57 2.56 -5.47
N ASP A 85 -14.77 3.59 -5.73
CA ASP A 85 -15.20 4.98 -5.57
C ASP A 85 -16.39 5.31 -6.49
N PHE A 86 -16.45 4.69 -7.67
CA PHE A 86 -17.58 4.81 -8.59
C PHE A 86 -18.91 4.35 -7.97
N PHE A 87 -18.85 3.39 -7.05
CA PHE A 87 -20.04 2.80 -6.47
C PHE A 87 -20.54 3.50 -5.21
N ASN A 88 -19.85 4.53 -4.69
CA ASN A 88 -20.24 5.28 -3.48
C ASN A 88 -20.46 4.40 -2.24
N PHE A 89 -19.70 3.31 -2.10
CA PHE A 89 -19.71 2.56 -0.85
C PHE A 89 -19.02 3.35 0.27
N ASP A 90 -19.53 3.23 1.49
CA ASP A 90 -18.79 3.64 2.69
C ASP A 90 -17.68 2.62 2.96
N LEU A 91 -16.43 3.03 2.69
CA LEU A 91 -15.22 2.22 2.87
C LEU A 91 -14.41 2.60 4.11
N THR A 92 -14.91 3.50 4.96
CA THR A 92 -14.18 3.97 6.15
C THR A 92 -13.76 2.81 7.06
N TRP A 93 -14.62 1.81 7.21
CA TRP A 93 -14.36 0.60 8.00
C TRP A 93 -13.26 -0.32 7.41
N LEU A 94 -12.88 -0.15 6.14
CA LEU A 94 -11.79 -0.86 5.49
C LEU A 94 -10.50 -0.03 5.39
N ALA A 95 -10.54 1.26 5.71
CA ALA A 95 -9.42 2.19 5.52
C ALA A 95 -8.13 1.74 6.24
N ILE A 96 -8.25 1.20 7.45
CA ILE A 96 -7.09 0.69 8.21
C ILE A 96 -6.41 -0.45 7.45
N LYS A 97 -7.19 -1.42 6.95
CA LYS A 97 -6.66 -2.57 6.20
C LYS A 97 -6.08 -2.15 4.84
N HIS A 98 -6.74 -1.21 4.16
CA HIS A 98 -6.22 -0.61 2.94
C HIS A 98 -4.83 0.00 3.18
N ASN A 99 -4.70 0.84 4.21
CA ASN A 99 -3.43 1.48 4.54
C ASN A 99 -2.34 0.48 4.92
N GLN A 100 -2.69 -0.61 5.62
CA GLN A 100 -1.74 -1.69 5.92
C GLN A 100 -1.21 -2.36 4.65
N VAL A 101 -2.07 -2.60 3.65
CA VAL A 101 -1.64 -3.17 2.36
C VAL A 101 -0.73 -2.22 1.60
N MET A 102 -1.10 -0.93 1.54
CA MET A 102 -0.33 0.06 0.79
C MET A 102 1.05 0.33 1.40
N ASN A 103 1.14 0.31 2.73
CA ASN A 103 2.39 0.58 3.46
C ASN A 103 3.23 -0.67 3.77
N ALA A 104 2.75 -1.87 3.43
CA ALA A 104 3.52 -3.10 3.59
C ALA A 104 4.88 -2.98 2.89
N GLY A 105 6.01 -3.40 3.45
CA GLY A 105 7.29 -3.36 2.72
C GLY A 105 7.99 -2.00 2.64
N VAL A 106 7.34 -0.90 3.02
CA VAL A 106 7.95 0.45 2.96
C VAL A 106 9.14 0.55 3.93
N GLY A 107 9.06 -0.10 5.09
CA GLY A 107 10.16 -0.15 6.05
C GLY A 107 11.38 -0.87 5.50
N GLU A 108 11.19 -2.04 4.86
CA GLU A 108 12.27 -2.80 4.24
C GLU A 108 12.92 -2.05 3.06
N GLU A 109 12.15 -1.31 2.27
CA GLU A 109 12.66 -0.46 1.18
C GLU A 109 13.52 0.69 1.74
N ILE A 110 13.02 1.40 2.75
CA ILE A 110 13.77 2.46 3.44
C ILE A 110 15.09 1.92 4.01
N LEU A 111 15.06 0.75 4.66
CA LEU A 111 16.26 0.12 5.22
C LEU A 111 17.32 -0.15 4.13
N LYS A 112 16.92 -0.74 3.00
CA LYS A 112 17.84 -0.97 1.87
C LYS A 112 18.46 0.31 1.35
N THR A 113 17.64 1.35 1.14
CA THR A 113 18.14 2.65 0.66
C THR A 113 19.11 3.29 1.65
N VAL A 114 18.82 3.21 2.96
CA VAL A 114 19.72 3.74 4.00
C VAL A 114 21.05 3.00 3.99
N GLU A 115 21.04 1.68 3.81
CA GLU A 115 22.26 0.87 3.77
C GLU A 115 23.12 1.19 2.54
N GLU A 116 22.50 1.34 1.36
CA GLU A 116 23.19 1.80 0.15
C GLU A 116 23.77 3.22 0.29
N GLN A 117 23.04 4.12 0.96
CA GLN A 117 23.52 5.48 1.22
C GLN A 117 24.70 5.50 2.18
N LYS A 118 24.69 4.63 3.20
CA LYS A 118 25.78 4.49 4.15
C LYS A 118 27.08 4.08 3.45
N ASP A 119 27.02 3.14 2.51
CA ASP A 119 28.19 2.71 1.74
C ASP A 119 28.76 3.84 0.86
N LYS A 120 27.88 4.65 0.27
CA LYS A 120 28.28 5.84 -0.51
C LYS A 120 28.98 6.88 0.37
N ILE A 121 28.46 7.14 1.57
CA ILE A 121 29.06 8.06 2.55
C ILE A 121 30.46 7.57 2.93
N LEU A 122 30.63 6.30 3.28
CA LEU A 122 31.94 5.72 3.63
C LEU A 122 32.96 5.84 2.49
N SER A 123 32.53 5.66 1.23
CA SER A 123 33.40 5.85 0.07
C SER A 123 33.84 7.31 -0.12
N LEU A 124 32.90 8.24 0.06
CA LEU A 124 33.18 9.68 -0.03
C LEU A 124 34.10 10.15 1.09
N GLU A 125 33.90 9.69 2.32
CA GLU A 125 34.78 9.98 3.46
C GLU A 125 36.22 9.54 3.19
N ARG A 126 36.40 8.37 2.56
CA ARG A 126 37.74 7.89 2.16
C ARG A 126 38.40 8.82 1.14
N HIS A 127 37.65 9.26 0.13
CA HIS A 127 38.16 10.20 -0.88
C HIS A 127 38.51 11.57 -0.29
N ILE A 128 37.69 12.07 0.64
CA ILE A 128 37.96 13.33 1.36
C ILE A 128 39.27 13.21 2.15
N ASN A 129 39.48 12.09 2.85
CA ASN A 129 40.70 11.89 3.63
C ASN A 129 41.95 11.75 2.75
N GLU A 130 41.83 11.06 1.61
CA GLU A 130 42.91 10.97 0.60
C GLU A 130 43.27 12.36 0.06
N MET A 131 42.27 13.16 -0.35
CA MET A 131 42.50 14.52 -0.84
C MET A 131 43.14 15.42 0.23
N LYS A 132 42.77 15.27 1.50
CA LYS A 132 43.40 16.00 2.61
C LYS A 132 44.88 15.64 2.78
N LEU A 133 45.24 14.37 2.66
CA LEU A 133 46.64 13.93 2.72
C LEU A 133 47.45 14.54 1.57
N GLN A 134 46.91 14.50 0.34
CA GLN A 134 47.55 15.10 -0.83
C GLN A 134 47.76 16.61 -0.70
N LEU A 135 46.81 17.32 -0.09
CA LEU A 135 46.94 18.75 0.21
C LEU A 135 48.07 19.02 1.22
N MET A 136 48.13 18.27 2.33
CA MET A 136 49.20 18.43 3.32
C MET A 136 50.59 18.20 2.71
N GLU A 137 50.73 17.18 1.86
CA GLU A 137 51.99 16.93 1.15
C GLU A 137 52.36 18.06 0.20
N ALA A 138 51.38 18.63 -0.51
CA ALA A 138 51.61 19.76 -1.42
C ALA A 138 52.02 21.03 -0.67
N GLU A 139 51.37 21.33 0.46
CA GLU A 139 51.70 22.46 1.33
C GLU A 139 53.11 22.34 1.92
N HIS A 140 53.50 21.14 2.38
CA HIS A 140 54.86 20.89 2.87
C HIS A 140 55.92 21.15 1.79
N LYS A 141 55.70 20.65 0.56
CA LYS A 141 56.61 20.86 -0.58
C LYS A 141 56.78 22.34 -0.94
N LEU A 142 55.70 23.14 -0.82
CA LEU A 142 55.71 24.60 -1.03
C LEU A 142 56.48 25.35 0.07
N GLY A 143 56.37 24.93 1.33
CA GLY A 143 57.13 25.48 2.45
C GLY A 143 58.64 25.22 2.35
N ASP A 144 59.05 24.01 1.98
CA ASP A 144 60.46 23.65 1.81
C ASP A 144 61.14 24.40 0.65
N SER A 145 60.39 24.65 -0.43
CA SER A 145 60.92 25.34 -1.61
C SER A 145 61.08 26.84 -1.39
N THR A 146 60.25 27.49 -0.57
CA THR A 146 60.42 28.91 -0.21
C THR A 146 61.61 29.17 0.71
N CYS A 147 62.02 28.20 1.55
CA CYS A 147 63.24 28.29 2.37
C CYS A 147 64.56 28.19 1.57
N LYS A 148 64.55 27.62 0.35
CA LYS A 148 65.76 27.49 -0.48
C LYS A 148 66.15 28.75 -1.26
N PHE A 149 65.27 29.75 -1.33
CA PHE A 149 65.50 31.00 -2.08
C PHE A 149 65.76 32.22 -1.18
N ARG A 150 66.03 32.02 0.12
CA ARG A 150 66.30 33.08 1.09
C ARG A 150 67.73 33.03 1.61
#